data_AF-A0A382CP37-F1
#
_entry.id   AF-A0A382CP37-F1
#
_cell.length_a   1.000
_cell.length_b   1.000
_cell.length_c   1.000
_cell.angle_alpha   90.00
_cell.angle_beta   90.00
_cell.angle_gamma   90.00
#
_symmetry.space_group_name_H-M   'P 1'
#
loop_
_entity.id
_entity.type
_entity.pdbx_description
1 polymer ?
#
loop_
_entity_poly.entity_id
_entity_poly.type
_entity_poly.pdbx_seq_one_letter_code
_entity_poly.pdbx_strand_id
1 'polypeptide(L)'
;MKTLSLSGAFAGMLLLIGNGPSDVWLPPNAHNVGAIYSAPIVAEATANPSSSPVARDTLTQVVQRYCVVCHNDAMLTGNLSLENFSVEHAPDQ
;
A
#
# COMPACT_ATOMS: atom_id res chain seq x y z
N MET A 1 -22.18 -50.69 17.39
CA MET A 1 -22.99 -50.49 18.61
C MET A 1 -22.10 -49.98 19.73
N LYS A 2 -22.63 -48.99 20.47
CA LYS A 2 -22.12 -48.36 21.71
C LYS A 2 -21.44 -47.00 21.55
N THR A 3 -22.30 -46.01 21.77
CA THR A 3 -22.09 -44.59 22.07
C THR A 3 -21.28 -44.37 23.35
N LEU A 4 -20.49 -43.29 23.40
CA LEU A 4 -20.25 -42.55 24.64
C LEU A 4 -20.27 -41.05 24.32
N SER A 5 -21.25 -40.38 24.91
CA SER A 5 -21.41 -38.93 25.00
C SER A 5 -20.57 -38.41 26.17
N LEU A 6 -19.93 -37.26 26.04
CA LEU A 6 -19.61 -36.42 27.19
C LEU A 6 -19.60 -34.94 26.80
N SER A 7 -20.46 -34.22 27.50
CA SER A 7 -20.74 -32.79 27.44
C SER A 7 -19.57 -31.95 27.94
N GLY A 8 -19.35 -30.78 27.36
CA GLY A 8 -18.39 -29.77 27.83
C GLY A 8 -18.82 -28.38 27.37
N ALA A 9 -19.22 -27.56 28.34
CA ALA A 9 -19.80 -26.24 28.15
C ALA A 9 -18.89 -25.26 27.40
N PHE A 10 -19.34 -24.69 26.28
CA PHE A 10 -18.78 -23.45 25.74
C PHE A 10 -19.51 -22.26 26.36
N ALA A 11 -19.04 -21.88 27.54
CA ALA A 11 -19.30 -20.55 28.10
C ALA A 11 -18.51 -19.52 27.26
N GLY A 12 -19.19 -18.43 26.87
CA GLY A 12 -18.52 -17.21 26.42
C GLY A 12 -18.66 -16.88 24.93
N MET A 13 -19.89 -16.85 24.40
CA MET A 13 -20.16 -16.07 23.19
C MET A 13 -20.17 -14.58 23.59
N LEU A 14 -18.99 -13.96 23.59
CA LEU A 14 -18.86 -12.51 23.75
C LEU A 14 -19.42 -11.85 22.47
N LEU A 15 -20.66 -11.36 22.54
CA LEU A 15 -21.22 -10.48 21.51
C LEU A 15 -20.45 -9.15 21.55
N LEU A 16 -19.43 -9.04 20.71
CA LEU A 16 -18.84 -7.76 20.35
C LEU A 16 -19.87 -7.02 19.48
N ILE A 17 -20.63 -6.14 20.13
CA ILE A 17 -21.49 -5.16 19.45
C ILE A 17 -20.54 -4.14 18.81
N GLY A 18 -20.08 -4.46 17.59
CA GLY A 18 -19.34 -3.53 16.75
C GLY A 18 -20.29 -2.46 16.21
N ASN A 19 -20.31 -1.28 16.84
CA ASN A 19 -20.81 -0.08 16.19
C ASN A 19 -19.70 0.47 15.28
N GLY A 20 -19.64 -0.01 14.04
CA GLY A 20 -18.89 0.62 12.96
C GLY A 20 -19.89 1.16 11.94
N PRO A 21 -19.78 2.42 11.48
CA PRO A 21 -20.59 2.89 10.37
C PRO A 21 -20.21 2.07 9.14
N SER A 22 -21.11 1.16 8.76
CA SER A 22 -21.09 0.53 7.46
C SER A 22 -21.30 1.60 6.39
N ASP A 23 -20.56 1.47 5.30
CA ASP A 23 -20.88 2.02 3.98
C ASP A 23 -20.39 3.45 3.69
N VAL A 24 -19.07 3.62 3.61
CA VAL A 24 -18.52 4.58 2.64
C VAL A 24 -18.09 3.80 1.40
N TRP A 25 -19.00 3.71 0.43
CA TRP A 25 -18.64 3.41 -0.96
C TRP A 25 -17.82 4.58 -1.48
N LEU A 26 -16.49 4.46 -1.53
CA LEU A 26 -15.64 5.40 -2.27
C LEU A 26 -15.52 4.94 -3.73
N PRO A 27 -15.81 5.79 -4.73
CA PRO A 27 -15.38 5.52 -6.09
C PRO A 27 -13.83 5.50 -6.15
N PRO A 28 -13.22 4.71 -7.06
CA PRO A 28 -11.78 4.47 -7.10
C PRO A 28 -10.90 5.72 -7.36
N ASN A 29 -11.54 6.87 -7.64
CA ASN A 29 -10.87 8.11 -8.03
C ASN A 29 -11.12 9.26 -7.04
N ALA A 30 -11.62 8.98 -5.82
CA ALA A 30 -11.69 10.01 -4.80
C ALA A 30 -10.28 10.33 -4.29
N HIS A 31 -9.62 11.29 -4.95
CA HIS A 31 -8.42 11.94 -4.41
C HIS A 31 -8.85 12.60 -3.09
N ASN A 32 -8.58 11.93 -1.98
CA ASN A 32 -8.97 12.37 -0.66
C ASN A 32 -8.15 13.61 -0.26
N VAL A 33 -8.63 14.79 -0.61
CA VAL A 33 -8.26 16.05 0.05
C VAL A 33 -9.14 16.14 1.30
N GLY A 34 -8.88 15.31 2.31
CA GLY A 34 -9.85 15.16 3.39
C GLY A 34 -9.48 14.24 4.54
N ALA A 35 -8.20 14.02 4.81
CA ALA A 35 -7.74 13.58 6.12
C ALA A 35 -6.72 14.62 6.58
N ILE A 36 -7.20 15.67 7.26
CA ILE A 36 -6.33 16.59 7.99
C ILE A 36 -5.80 15.79 9.18
N TYR A 37 -4.75 15.02 8.94
CA TYR A 37 -3.84 14.66 10.00
C TYR A 37 -3.20 15.98 10.44
N SER A 38 -3.59 16.51 11.59
CA SER A 38 -2.89 17.63 12.21
C SER A 38 -1.52 17.14 12.67
N ALA A 39 -0.62 16.90 11.72
CA ALA A 39 0.80 16.84 11.99
C ALA A 39 1.22 18.22 12.53
N PRO A 40 2.16 18.30 13.49
CA PRO A 40 2.82 19.57 13.74
C PRO A 40 3.36 20.07 12.41
N ILE A 41 3.10 21.33 12.09
CA ILE A 41 3.79 22.04 11.01
C ILE A 41 5.27 22.10 11.39
N VAL A 42 6.00 21.04 11.09
CA VAL A 42 7.45 21.09 11.04
C VAL A 42 7.72 22.15 9.99
N ALA A 43 8.36 23.26 10.40
CA ALA A 43 8.78 24.32 9.50
C ALA A 43 9.32 23.66 8.24
N GLU A 44 8.80 24.09 7.08
CA GLU A 44 9.16 23.56 5.78
C GLU A 44 10.68 23.49 5.74
N ALA A 45 11.21 22.26 5.88
CA ALA A 45 12.62 22.03 5.78
C ALA A 45 12.94 22.46 4.37
N THR A 46 13.51 23.65 4.23
CA THR A 46 14.00 24.16 2.96
C THR A 46 14.92 23.06 2.50
N ALA A 47 14.47 22.27 1.51
CA ALA A 47 15.20 21.12 1.05
C ALA A 47 16.48 21.69 0.46
N ASN A 48 17.52 21.76 1.28
CA ASN A 48 18.82 22.17 0.85
C ASN A 48 19.23 21.08 -0.16
N PRO A 49 19.35 21.36 -1.47
CA PRO A 49 19.61 20.34 -2.48
C PRO A 49 21.08 19.88 -2.43
N SER A 50 21.62 19.71 -1.22
CA SER A 50 22.99 19.27 -0.96
C SER A 50 23.18 17.77 -1.17
N SER A 51 22.10 17.02 -1.45
CA SER A 51 22.22 15.65 -1.91
C SER A 51 22.74 15.67 -3.35
N SER A 52 23.91 15.09 -3.57
CA SER A 52 24.38 14.78 -4.92
C SER A 52 23.28 14.04 -5.69
N PRO A 53 23.01 14.39 -6.96
CA PRO A 53 22.04 13.66 -7.77
C PRO A 53 22.35 12.17 -7.79
N VAL A 54 21.34 11.33 -7.53
CA VAL A 54 21.47 9.88 -7.71
C VAL A 54 21.54 9.61 -9.22
N ALA A 55 22.51 8.78 -9.63
CA ALA A 55 22.62 8.39 -11.03
C ALA A 55 21.34 7.69 -11.50
N ARG A 56 20.87 8.02 -12.71
CA ARG A 56 19.65 7.44 -13.29
C ARG A 56 19.70 5.91 -13.29
N ASP A 57 20.85 5.32 -13.64
CA ASP A 57 21.04 3.86 -13.63
C ASP A 57 20.79 3.22 -12.26
N THR A 58 21.15 3.92 -11.18
CA THR A 58 20.87 3.46 -9.82
C THR A 58 19.37 3.46 -9.54
N LEU A 59 18.64 4.46 -10.04
CA LEU A 59 17.17 4.52 -9.92
C LEU A 59 16.51 3.42 -10.77
N THR A 60 17.03 3.15 -11.97
CA THR A 60 16.58 2.03 -12.80
C THR A 60 16.74 0.70 -12.05
N GLN A 61 17.86 0.48 -11.35
CA GLN A 61 18.04 -0.72 -10.53
C GLN A 61 17.02 -0.84 -9.39
N VAL A 62 16.62 0.27 -8.77
CA VAL A 62 15.57 0.26 -7.73
C VAL A 62 14.24 -0.21 -8.31
N VAL A 63 13.83 0.33 -9.46
CA VAL A 63 12.58 -0.07 -10.11
C VAL A 63 12.61 -1.56 -10.47
N GLN A 64 13.71 -2.00 -11.08
CA GLN A 64 13.88 -3.39 -11.49
C GLN A 64 13.92 -4.34 -10.29
N ARG A 65 14.47 -3.92 -9.15
CA ARG A 65 14.56 -4.75 -7.95
C ARG A 65 13.23 -4.89 -7.22
N TYR A 66 12.46 -3.82 -7.10
CA TYR A 66 11.32 -3.76 -6.19
C TYR A 66 9.97 -3.72 -6.88
N CYS A 67 9.87 -3.03 -8.01
CA CYS A 67 8.58 -2.81 -8.67
C CYS A 67 8.24 -3.96 -9.63
N VAL A 68 9.24 -4.47 -10.37
CA VAL A 68 9.06 -5.55 -11.35
C VAL A 68 8.67 -6.88 -10.71
N VAL A 69 8.80 -7.04 -9.39
CA VAL A 69 8.25 -8.22 -8.67
C VAL A 69 6.73 -8.34 -8.88
N CYS A 70 6.01 -7.21 -8.93
CA CYS A 70 4.55 -7.18 -9.08
C CYS A 70 4.09 -6.60 -10.44
N HIS A 71 4.85 -5.67 -11.00
CA HIS A 71 4.53 -4.97 -12.25
C HIS A 71 5.41 -5.48 -13.39
N ASN A 72 5.14 -6.70 -13.83
CA ASN A 72 5.79 -7.35 -14.96
C ASN A 72 4.73 -7.93 -15.91
N ASP A 73 5.15 -8.44 -17.07
CA ASP A 73 4.21 -8.93 -18.09
C ASP A 73 3.41 -10.16 -17.64
N ALA A 74 3.93 -10.94 -16.67
CA ALA A 74 3.25 -12.11 -16.14
C ALA A 74 2.20 -11.77 -15.07
N MET A 75 2.50 -10.85 -14.17
CA MET A 75 1.65 -10.48 -13.04
C MET A 75 0.68 -9.36 -13.38
N LEU A 76 1.12 -8.38 -14.20
CA LEU A 76 0.35 -7.20 -14.63
C LEU A 76 -0.47 -6.54 -13.50
N THR A 77 0.10 -6.48 -12.29
CA THR A 77 -0.60 -5.89 -11.14
C THR A 77 -0.96 -4.44 -11.47
N GLY A 78 -2.23 -4.07 -11.31
CA GLY A 78 -2.70 -2.72 -11.66
C GLY A 78 -2.65 -2.40 -13.15
N ASN A 79 -2.63 -3.40 -14.03
CA ASN A 79 -2.55 -3.25 -15.49
C ASN A 79 -1.30 -2.45 -15.95
N LEU A 80 -0.17 -2.67 -15.27
CA LEU A 80 1.11 -2.02 -15.54
C LEU A 80 2.22 -3.06 -15.66
N SER A 81 3.09 -2.88 -16.65
CA SER A 81 4.37 -3.57 -16.75
C SER A 81 5.53 -2.58 -16.74
N LEU A 82 6.55 -2.89 -15.94
CA LEU A 82 7.78 -2.15 -15.81
C LEU A 82 9.00 -3.02 -16.20
N GLU A 83 8.78 -4.19 -16.79
CA GLU A 83 9.84 -5.17 -17.10
C GLU A 83 10.96 -4.56 -17.96
N ASN A 84 10.59 -3.72 -18.92
CA ASN A 84 11.51 -2.97 -19.79
C ASN A 84 11.65 -1.48 -19.42
N PHE A 85 11.17 -1.06 -18.24
CA PHE A 85 11.28 0.33 -17.82
C PHE A 85 12.72 0.70 -17.45
N SER A 86 13.12 1.91 -17.86
CA SER A 86 14.42 2.50 -17.56
C SER A 86 14.23 4.01 -17.32
N VAL A 87 14.81 4.50 -16.22
CA VAL A 87 14.67 5.89 -15.75
C VAL A 87 15.38 6.86 -16.70
N GLU A 88 16.36 6.38 -17.45
CA GLU A 88 17.11 7.15 -18.45
C GLU A 88 16.22 7.65 -19.60
N HIS A 89 15.14 6.93 -19.91
CA HIS A 89 14.21 7.27 -20.98
C HIS A 89 12.94 7.97 -20.47
N ALA A 90 12.81 8.16 -19.15
CA ALA A 90 11.67 8.85 -18.58
C ALA A 90 11.73 10.36 -18.88
N PRO A 91 10.60 11.02 -19.18
CA PRO A 91 10.58 12.46 -19.39
C PRO A 91 11.07 13.19 -18.14
N ASP A 92 11.77 14.29 -18.34
CA ASP A 92 12.14 15.20 -17.27
C ASP A 92 10.88 15.76 -16.59
N GLN A 93 10.97 16.00 -15.28
CA GLN A 93 9.89 16.53 -14.45
C GLN A 93 9.88 18.05 -14.44
#